data_AF-A0A7U9RG87-F1
#
_entry.id   AF-A0A7U9RG87-F1
#
_cell.length_a   1.000
_cell.length_b   1.000
_cell.length_c   1.000
_cell.angle_alpha   90.00
_cell.angle_beta   90.00
_cell.angle_gamma   90.00
#
_symmetry.space_group_name_H-M   'P 1'
#
loop_
_entity.id
_entity.type
_entity.pdbx_description
1 polymer ?
#
loop_
_entity_poly.entity_id
_entity_poly.type
_entity_poly.pdbx_seq_one_letter_code
_entity_poly.pdbx_strand_id
1 'polypeptide(L)'
;MNMEFATATLHNSFYFRKTDNKIDDKLKVAQNFEKLINELLKSSSPKKWFRAYFNHGLINYIYGNKRLLPCDMSQNAFFIDPFCDVIPCNGMAQKAVMGNLRKQSWDELWNSKQAEEVRACTRKCDRNCWMIGSASPAMHKYIWVPGWWVVKHKFLKGGRYSLKENKFIKETKE
;
A
#
# COMPACT_ATOMS: atom_id res chain seq x y z
N MET A 1 -17.98 12.13 17.69
CA MET A 1 -16.87 11.19 17.93
C MET A 1 -15.68 11.59 17.07
N ASN A 2 -14.51 11.84 17.66
CA ASN A 2 -13.27 12.25 16.96
C ASN A 2 -12.48 11.02 16.47
N MET A 3 -13.11 10.17 15.64
CA MET A 3 -12.54 8.90 15.19
C MET A 3 -12.16 8.94 13.71
N GLU A 4 -11.04 8.31 13.36
CA GLU A 4 -10.61 8.11 11.99
C GLU A 4 -10.41 6.62 11.71
N PHE A 5 -11.12 6.08 10.72
CA PHE A 5 -10.98 4.69 10.32
C PHE A 5 -9.85 4.53 9.30
N ALA A 6 -9.05 3.49 9.49
CA ALA A 6 -8.11 3.04 8.47
C ALA A 6 -8.87 2.37 7.32
N THR A 7 -8.41 2.57 6.09
CA THR A 7 -8.94 1.84 4.94
C THR A 7 -7.93 0.81 4.48
N ALA A 8 -8.42 -0.39 4.16
CA ALA A 8 -7.61 -1.49 3.67
C ALA A 8 -8.42 -2.32 2.67
N THR A 9 -7.72 -3.20 1.98
CA THR A 9 -8.30 -4.26 1.15
C THR A 9 -7.59 -5.56 1.45
N LEU A 10 -8.06 -6.66 0.86
CA LEU A 10 -7.53 -7.99 1.12
C LEU A 10 -6.12 -8.20 0.53
N HIS A 11 -5.26 -8.84 1.31
CA HIS A 11 -3.89 -9.15 0.95
C HIS A 11 -3.62 -10.61 1.32
N ASN A 12 -3.18 -11.39 0.34
CA ASN A 12 -2.70 -12.75 0.55
C ASN A 12 -1.23 -12.70 0.92
N SER A 13 -0.86 -13.38 2.01
CA SER A 13 0.53 -13.40 2.47
C SER A 13 0.84 -14.61 3.35
N PHE A 14 2.13 -14.89 3.50
CA PHE A 14 2.60 -15.94 4.43
C PHE A 14 2.11 -15.70 5.86
N TYR A 15 2.00 -14.43 6.26
CA TYR A 15 1.71 -14.03 7.63
C TYR A 15 0.31 -14.46 8.06
N PHE A 16 -0.66 -14.34 7.15
CA PHE A 16 -2.06 -14.74 7.40
C PHE A 16 -2.36 -16.18 6.97
N ARG A 17 -1.38 -16.89 6.40
CA ARG A 17 -1.53 -18.25 5.83
C ARG A 17 -2.71 -18.36 4.85
N LYS A 18 -2.90 -17.33 4.03
CA LYS A 18 -3.93 -17.29 2.99
C LYS A 18 -3.34 -16.86 1.65
N THR A 19 -3.71 -17.59 0.61
CA THR A 19 -3.20 -17.43 -0.76
C THR A 19 -4.31 -17.31 -1.80
N ASP A 20 -5.56 -17.50 -1.38
CA ASP A 20 -6.74 -17.73 -2.21
C ASP A 20 -7.85 -16.68 -1.99
N ASN A 21 -7.65 -15.68 -1.10
CA ASN A 21 -8.64 -14.62 -0.95
C ASN A 21 -8.74 -13.83 -2.26
N LYS A 22 -9.97 -13.59 -2.70
CA LYS A 22 -10.28 -12.79 -3.87
C LYS A 22 -11.48 -11.88 -3.59
N ILE A 23 -11.54 -10.77 -4.32
CA ILE A 23 -12.76 -9.97 -4.44
C ILE A 23 -13.43 -10.44 -5.72
N ASP A 24 -14.61 -11.04 -5.60
CA ASP A 24 -15.39 -11.47 -6.76
C ASP A 24 -15.95 -10.25 -7.52
N ASP A 25 -16.65 -9.35 -6.82
CA ASP A 25 -17.21 -8.14 -7.42
C ASP A 25 -16.28 -6.93 -7.25
N LYS A 26 -15.19 -6.91 -8.04
CA LYS A 26 -14.19 -5.83 -8.02
C LYS A 26 -14.81 -4.46 -8.36
N LEU A 27 -15.82 -4.45 -9.24
CA LEU A 27 -16.47 -3.22 -9.67
C LEU A 27 -17.28 -2.60 -8.53
N LYS A 28 -18.10 -3.37 -7.83
CA LYS A 28 -18.85 -2.89 -6.66
C LYS A 28 -17.93 -2.36 -5.56
N VAL A 29 -16.82 -3.05 -5.29
CA VAL A 29 -15.84 -2.57 -4.31
C VAL A 29 -15.24 -1.24 -4.78
N ALA A 30 -14.81 -1.15 -6.05
CA ALA A 30 -14.25 0.07 -6.61
C ALA A 30 -15.25 1.25 -6.59
N GLN A 31 -16.53 1.01 -6.85
CA GLN A 31 -17.60 2.03 -6.77
C GLN A 31 -17.78 2.55 -5.35
N ASN A 32 -17.64 1.70 -4.33
CA ASN A 32 -17.67 2.16 -2.94
C ASN A 32 -16.43 2.98 -2.58
N PHE A 33 -15.25 2.60 -3.09
CA PHE A 33 -14.06 3.44 -2.98
C PHE A 33 -14.22 4.78 -3.69
N GLU A 34 -14.81 4.82 -4.89
CA GLU A 34 -15.10 6.06 -5.62
C GLU A 34 -15.98 7.01 -4.80
N LYS A 35 -17.04 6.50 -4.17
CA LYS A 35 -17.89 7.28 -3.25
C LYS A 35 -17.07 7.84 -2.09
N LEU A 36 -16.27 7.01 -1.42
CA LEU A 36 -15.42 7.43 -0.31
C LEU A 36 -14.38 8.48 -0.73
N ILE A 37 -13.72 8.30 -1.87
CA ILE A 37 -12.75 9.25 -2.43
C ILE A 37 -13.41 10.60 -2.64
N ASN A 38 -14.59 10.64 -3.25
CA ASN A 38 -15.33 11.88 -3.49
C ASN A 38 -15.73 12.56 -2.17
N GLU A 39 -16.16 11.83 -1.15
CA GLU A 39 -16.44 12.40 0.18
C GLU A 39 -15.18 12.99 0.84
N LEU A 40 -14.04 12.31 0.72
CA LEU A 40 -12.77 12.81 1.24
C LEU A 40 -12.29 14.07 0.50
N LEU A 41 -12.49 14.13 -0.82
CA LEU A 41 -12.14 15.28 -1.64
C LEU A 41 -13.02 16.51 -1.35
N LYS A 42 -14.28 16.34 -0.92
CA LYS A 42 -15.14 17.47 -0.51
C LYS A 42 -14.65 18.15 0.76
N SER A 43 -13.96 17.44 1.65
CA SER A 43 -13.44 18.01 2.91
C SER A 43 -12.45 19.16 2.68
N SER A 44 -12.31 20.04 3.68
CA SER A 44 -11.27 21.08 3.74
C SER A 44 -9.92 20.58 4.29
N SER A 45 -9.82 19.32 4.74
CA SER A 45 -8.60 18.78 5.35
C SER A 45 -7.61 18.20 4.31
N PRO A 46 -6.36 18.72 4.22
CA PRO A 46 -5.34 18.16 3.34
C PRO A 46 -5.08 16.67 3.57
N LYS A 47 -5.07 16.24 4.84
CA LYS A 47 -4.92 14.83 5.22
C LYS A 47 -5.96 13.94 4.54
N LYS A 48 -7.21 14.41 4.44
CA LYS A 48 -8.28 13.65 3.76
C LYS A 48 -8.07 13.59 2.25
N TRP A 49 -7.51 14.62 1.63
CA TRP A 49 -7.20 14.60 0.18
C TRP A 49 -6.13 13.55 -0.15
N PHE A 50 -5.08 13.44 0.66
CA PHE A 50 -4.07 12.39 0.49
C PHE A 50 -4.61 10.99 0.84
N ARG A 51 -5.56 10.86 1.77
CA ARG A 51 -6.31 9.61 1.94
C ARG A 51 -7.15 9.26 0.72
N ALA A 52 -7.69 10.25 0.01
CA ALA A 52 -8.39 10.02 -1.25
C ALA A 52 -7.44 9.43 -2.31
N TYR A 53 -6.20 9.94 -2.40
CA TYR A 53 -5.14 9.34 -3.24
C TYR A 53 -4.81 7.90 -2.81
N PHE A 54 -4.68 7.66 -1.50
CA PHE A 54 -4.42 6.30 -0.99
C PHE A 54 -5.53 5.32 -1.40
N ASN A 55 -6.80 5.72 -1.29
CA ASN A 55 -7.95 4.92 -1.72
C ASN A 55 -7.99 4.70 -3.24
N HIS A 56 -7.56 5.68 -4.04
CA HIS A 56 -7.35 5.49 -5.47
C HIS A 56 -6.29 4.40 -5.74
N GLY A 57 -5.20 4.38 -4.97
CA GLY A 57 -4.21 3.29 -5.02
C GLY A 57 -4.75 1.92 -4.62
N LEU A 58 -5.71 1.86 -3.68
CA LEU A 58 -6.40 0.60 -3.35
C LEU A 58 -7.22 0.06 -4.53
N ILE A 59 -7.93 0.93 -5.26
CA ILE A 59 -8.60 0.54 -6.50
C ILE A 59 -7.58 -0.04 -7.49
N ASN A 60 -6.47 0.64 -7.72
CA ASN A 60 -5.42 0.17 -8.62
C ASN A 60 -4.89 -1.23 -8.23
N TYR A 61 -4.65 -1.46 -6.93
CA TYR A 61 -4.22 -2.77 -6.42
C TYR A 61 -5.28 -3.87 -6.59
N ILE A 62 -6.57 -3.59 -6.35
CA ILE A 62 -7.67 -4.58 -6.50
C ILE A 62 -7.73 -5.15 -7.93
N TYR A 63 -7.36 -4.36 -8.93
CA TYR A 63 -7.29 -4.78 -10.33
C TYR A 63 -5.94 -5.40 -10.71
N GLY A 64 -5.04 -5.64 -9.75
CA GLY A 64 -3.76 -6.34 -9.98
C GLY A 64 -2.68 -5.47 -10.64
N ASN A 65 -2.88 -4.16 -10.72
CA ASN A 65 -1.91 -3.26 -11.34
C ASN A 65 -0.69 -3.03 -10.45
N LYS A 66 0.42 -2.61 -11.06
CA LYS A 66 1.63 -2.19 -10.35
C LYS A 66 1.33 -1.05 -9.38
N ARG A 67 2.03 -1.01 -8.24
CA ARG A 67 1.89 0.07 -7.25
C ARG A 67 2.06 1.45 -7.90
N LEU A 68 1.28 2.42 -7.45
CA LEU A 68 1.40 3.81 -7.88
C LEU A 68 2.71 4.47 -7.41
N LEU A 69 3.28 3.96 -6.32
CA LEU A 69 4.55 4.41 -5.75
C LEU A 69 5.42 3.21 -5.35
N PRO A 70 6.75 3.34 -5.40
CA PRO A 70 7.69 2.30 -4.96
C PRO A 70 7.42 1.79 -3.54
N CYS A 71 7.93 0.59 -3.26
CA CYS A 71 7.90 -0.02 -1.94
C CYS A 71 9.32 -0.03 -1.37
N ASP A 72 9.55 0.74 -0.30
CA ASP A 72 10.86 0.86 0.36
C ASP A 72 10.95 0.03 1.66
N MET A 73 10.11 -1.00 1.79
CA MET A 73 10.22 -2.00 2.86
C MET A 73 11.59 -2.67 2.81
N SER A 74 12.12 -3.09 3.97
CA SER A 74 13.51 -3.56 4.17
C SER A 74 14.61 -2.49 4.15
N GLN A 75 14.25 -1.23 3.82
CA GLN A 75 15.19 -0.09 3.83
C GLN A 75 14.77 0.96 4.84
N ASN A 76 13.54 1.48 4.71
CA ASN A 76 13.04 2.56 5.57
C ASN A 76 12.05 2.06 6.63
N ALA A 77 11.62 0.81 6.52
CA ALA A 77 10.69 0.18 7.43
C ALA A 77 10.90 -1.34 7.43
N PHE A 78 10.58 -1.96 8.55
CA PHE A 78 10.64 -3.39 8.80
C PHE A 78 9.54 -3.76 9.81
N PHE A 79 9.34 -5.06 10.01
CA PHE A 79 8.51 -5.60 11.07
C PHE A 79 9.38 -6.42 12.01
N ILE A 80 8.98 -6.49 13.27
CA ILE A 80 9.48 -7.44 14.24
C ILE A 80 8.32 -8.35 14.59
N ASP A 81 8.51 -9.66 14.45
CA ASP A 81 7.49 -10.63 14.86
C ASP A 81 7.62 -10.99 16.36
N PRO A 82 6.66 -11.71 16.95
CA PRO A 82 6.71 -12.09 18.38
C PRO A 82 7.91 -12.97 18.77
N PHE A 83 8.60 -13.58 17.80
CA PHE A 83 9.82 -14.34 18.03
C PHE A 83 11.08 -13.48 17.85
N CYS A 84 10.92 -12.16 17.77
CA CYS A 84 11.99 -11.20 17.57
C CYS A 84 12.72 -11.33 16.22
N ASP A 85 12.11 -12.02 15.23
CA ASP A 85 12.63 -12.00 13.88
C ASP A 85 12.34 -10.63 13.26
N VAL A 86 13.39 -9.99 12.74
CA VAL A 86 13.26 -8.80 11.91
C VAL A 86 12.99 -9.26 10.49
N ILE A 87 11.86 -8.85 9.93
CA ILE A 87 11.41 -9.21 8.59
C ILE A 87 11.10 -7.92 7.82
N PRO A 88 11.17 -7.92 6.49
CA PRO A 88 10.95 -6.70 5.71
C PRO A 88 9.47 -6.28 5.68
N CYS A 89 8.54 -7.24 5.60
CA CYS A 89 7.12 -6.99 5.42
C CYS A 89 6.29 -8.24 5.73
N ASN A 90 5.10 -8.07 6.32
CA ASN A 90 4.13 -9.14 6.56
C ASN A 90 3.32 -9.54 5.30
N GLY A 91 3.44 -8.77 4.22
CA GLY A 91 2.73 -8.96 2.94
C GLY A 91 3.47 -9.82 1.92
N MET A 92 4.62 -10.40 2.25
CA MET A 92 5.40 -11.21 1.30
C MET A 92 4.77 -12.58 1.03
N ALA A 93 5.25 -13.23 -0.04
CA ALA A 93 4.88 -14.60 -0.39
C ALA A 93 5.29 -15.63 0.66
N GLN A 94 6.49 -15.44 1.20
CA GLN A 94 7.15 -16.30 2.16
C GLN A 94 7.80 -15.43 3.22
N LYS A 95 8.02 -15.98 4.42
CA LYS A 95 8.73 -15.29 5.49
C LYS A 95 10.20 -15.13 5.08
N ALA A 96 10.68 -13.90 5.07
CA ALA A 96 12.09 -13.58 4.81
C ALA A 96 12.68 -12.93 6.07
N VAL A 97 13.55 -13.64 6.77
CA VAL A 97 14.14 -13.18 8.03
C VAL A 97 15.46 -12.48 7.75
N MET A 98 15.58 -11.22 8.16
CA MET A 98 16.81 -10.43 8.08
C MET A 98 17.77 -10.78 9.22
N GLY A 99 17.23 -11.13 10.39
CA GLY A 99 17.95 -11.67 11.55
C GLY A 99 17.04 -11.69 12.78
N ASN A 100 17.61 -11.94 13.96
CA ASN A 100 16.83 -12.06 15.20
C ASN A 100 17.45 -11.27 16.36
N LEU A 101 16.66 -10.39 16.99
CA LEU A 101 17.14 -9.50 18.06
C LEU A 101 17.49 -10.21 19.38
N ARG A 102 17.15 -11.49 19.54
CA ARG A 102 17.63 -12.30 20.68
C ARG A 102 19.04 -12.85 20.47
N LYS A 103 19.54 -12.82 19.22
CA LYS A 103 20.80 -13.46 18.84
C LYS A 103 21.87 -12.46 18.40
N GLN A 104 21.46 -11.26 17.99
CA GLN A 104 22.30 -10.27 17.34
C GLN A 104 21.97 -8.89 17.87
N SER A 105 22.97 -8.01 17.94
CA SER A 105 22.72 -6.57 18.06
C SER A 105 22.03 -6.02 16.80
N TRP A 106 21.47 -4.82 16.91
CA TRP A 106 20.81 -4.17 15.77
C TRP A 106 21.78 -3.98 14.59
N ASP A 107 22.99 -3.49 14.84
CA ASP A 107 23.95 -3.17 13.77
C ASP A 107 24.48 -4.43 13.08
N GLU A 108 24.74 -5.50 13.82
CA GLU A 108 25.13 -6.80 13.26
C GLU A 108 24.02 -7.36 12.37
N LEU A 109 22.76 -7.31 12.84
CA LEU A 109 21.60 -7.78 12.10
C LEU A 109 21.39 -6.96 10.82
N TRP A 110 21.31 -5.64 10.97
CA TRP A 110 20.89 -4.74 9.90
C TRP A 110 21.93 -4.63 8.79
N ASN A 111 23.22 -4.75 9.11
CA ASN A 111 24.32 -4.71 8.14
C ASN A 111 24.83 -6.10 7.73
N SER A 112 24.15 -7.18 8.15
CA SER A 112 24.51 -8.54 7.78
C SER A 112 24.31 -8.83 6.28
N LYS A 113 25.06 -9.81 5.76
CA LYS A 113 24.84 -10.39 4.43
C LYS A 113 23.43 -10.93 4.27
N GLN A 114 22.85 -11.54 5.31
CA GLN A 114 21.48 -12.05 5.30
C GLN A 114 20.46 -10.91 5.11
N ALA A 115 20.61 -9.80 5.82
CA ALA A 115 19.76 -8.63 5.63
C ALA A 115 19.89 -8.05 4.21
N GLU A 116 21.10 -8.03 3.63
CA GLU A 116 21.33 -7.60 2.25
C GLU A 116 20.63 -8.52 1.22
N GLU A 117 20.72 -9.84 1.39
CA GLU A 117 20.03 -10.83 0.56
C GLU A 117 18.51 -10.67 0.63
N VAL A 118 17.97 -10.46 1.84
CA VAL A 118 16.53 -10.20 2.04
C VAL A 118 16.09 -8.88 1.42
N ARG A 119 16.92 -7.82 1.47
CA ARG A 119 16.64 -6.56 0.75
C ARG A 119 16.60 -6.79 -0.76
N ALA A 120 17.52 -7.58 -1.31
CA ALA A 120 17.54 -7.92 -2.73
C ALA A 120 16.28 -8.71 -3.15
N CYS A 121 15.83 -9.64 -2.31
CA CYS A 121 14.56 -10.35 -2.50
C CYS A 121 13.36 -9.38 -2.44
N THR A 122 13.33 -8.50 -1.44
CA THR A 122 12.23 -7.53 -1.23
C THR A 122 12.08 -6.57 -2.40
N ARG A 123 13.19 -6.11 -3.01
CA ARG A 123 13.18 -5.27 -4.22
C ARG A 123 12.52 -5.95 -5.43
N LYS A 124 12.55 -7.29 -5.48
CA LYS A 124 11.97 -8.11 -6.54
C LYS A 124 10.56 -8.62 -6.20
N CYS A 125 9.98 -8.17 -5.08
CA CYS A 125 8.65 -8.59 -4.65
C CYS A 125 7.58 -8.17 -5.69
N ASP A 126 6.81 -9.15 -6.14
CA ASP A 126 5.77 -9.03 -7.17
C ASP A 126 4.36 -8.82 -6.59
N ARG A 127 4.23 -8.82 -5.26
CA ARG A 127 2.93 -8.78 -4.57
C ARG A 127 2.15 -7.50 -4.81
N ASN A 128 2.81 -6.41 -5.23
CA ASN A 128 2.20 -5.11 -5.49
C ASN A 128 1.31 -4.54 -4.36
N CYS A 129 1.45 -5.04 -3.12
CA CYS A 129 0.61 -4.65 -1.98
C CYS A 129 0.49 -3.14 -1.83
N TRP A 130 -0.67 -2.65 -1.39
CA TRP A 130 -0.90 -1.24 -1.14
C TRP A 130 -1.47 -1.02 0.26
N MET A 131 -0.57 -1.09 1.25
CA MET A 131 -0.90 -0.91 2.67
C MET A 131 -0.43 0.45 3.17
N ILE A 132 -1.22 1.08 4.04
CA ILE A 132 -0.98 2.44 4.54
C ILE A 132 0.41 2.59 5.18
N GLY A 133 0.90 1.57 5.89
CA GLY A 133 2.23 1.59 6.53
C GLY A 133 3.39 1.73 5.55
N SER A 134 3.26 1.21 4.32
CA SER A 134 4.28 1.37 3.26
C SER A 134 3.96 2.52 2.31
N ALA A 135 2.68 2.79 2.07
CA ALA A 135 2.24 3.81 1.12
C ALA A 135 2.40 5.22 1.70
N SER A 136 2.18 5.43 3.00
CA SER A 136 2.32 6.74 3.64
C SER A 136 3.76 7.27 3.56
N PRO A 137 4.81 6.53 3.97
CA PRO A 137 6.19 6.98 3.78
C PRO A 137 6.53 7.25 2.31
N ALA A 138 6.07 6.38 1.39
CA ALA A 138 6.28 6.59 -0.04
C ALA A 138 5.60 7.87 -0.55
N MET A 139 4.38 8.18 -0.10
CA MET A 139 3.71 9.43 -0.46
C MET A 139 4.47 10.66 0.03
N HIS A 140 5.10 10.62 1.20
CA HIS A 140 5.93 11.73 1.69
C HIS A 140 7.22 11.88 0.86
N LYS A 141 7.90 10.75 0.57
CA LYS A 141 9.14 10.75 -0.23
C LYS A 141 8.93 11.22 -1.66
N TYR A 142 7.82 10.83 -2.27
CA TYR A 142 7.48 11.13 -3.67
C TYR A 142 6.33 12.14 -3.77
N ILE A 143 6.26 13.13 -2.87
CA ILE A 143 5.10 14.01 -2.64
C ILE A 143 4.57 14.71 -3.90
N TRP A 144 5.41 14.94 -4.91
CA TRP A 144 4.99 15.52 -6.19
C TRP A 144 3.98 14.64 -6.94
N VAL A 145 4.06 13.31 -6.84
CA VAL A 145 3.12 12.38 -7.49
C VAL A 145 1.71 12.46 -6.90
N PRO A 146 1.49 12.20 -5.59
CA PRO A 146 0.18 12.39 -4.98
C PRO A 146 -0.21 13.86 -4.91
N GLY A 147 0.73 14.80 -4.79
CA GLY A 147 0.47 16.24 -4.78
C GLY A 147 -0.17 16.70 -6.09
N TRP A 148 0.41 16.31 -7.24
CA TRP A 148 -0.19 16.60 -8.55
C TRP A 148 -1.57 15.95 -8.71
N TRP A 149 -1.72 14.69 -8.27
CA TRP A 149 -3.01 14.02 -8.31
C TRP A 149 -4.05 14.75 -7.45
N VAL A 150 -3.68 15.18 -6.25
CA VAL A 150 -4.56 15.95 -5.36
C VAL A 150 -4.93 17.28 -6.01
N VAL A 151 -3.98 18.01 -6.58
CA VAL A 151 -4.24 19.29 -7.26
C VAL A 151 -5.26 19.12 -8.39
N LYS A 152 -5.05 18.10 -9.24
CA LYS A 152 -5.96 17.77 -10.34
C LYS A 152 -7.38 17.49 -9.86
N HIS A 153 -7.57 16.65 -8.85
CA HIS A 153 -8.90 16.20 -8.45
C HIS A 153 -9.60 17.15 -7.48
N LYS A 154 -8.85 17.78 -6.56
CA LYS A 154 -9.39 18.73 -5.59
C LYS A 154 -9.73 20.07 -6.23
N PHE A 155 -8.84 20.64 -7.04
CA PHE A 155 -8.99 22.01 -7.55
C PHE A 155 -9.43 22.05 -9.02
N LEU A 156 -8.78 21.30 -9.91
CA LEU A 156 -9.08 21.38 -11.35
C LEU A 156 -10.38 20.65 -11.75
N LYS A 157 -10.76 19.60 -11.00
CA LYS A 157 -11.99 18.82 -11.23
C LYS A 157 -13.11 19.13 -10.25
N GLY A 158 -12.98 20.20 -9.46
CA GLY A 158 -14.02 20.61 -8.50
C GLY A 158 -14.28 19.60 -7.38
N GLY A 159 -13.24 18.94 -6.87
CA GLY A 159 -13.35 17.97 -5.79
C GLY A 159 -13.94 16.63 -6.20
N ARG A 160 -13.72 16.19 -7.45
CA ARG A 160 -14.32 14.98 -8.02
C ARG A 160 -13.27 14.01 -8.55
N TYR A 161 -13.57 12.73 -8.39
CA TYR A 161 -12.87 11.59 -8.96
C TYR A 161 -13.87 10.65 -9.62
N SER A 162 -13.51 10.09 -10.77
CA SER A 162 -14.32 9.04 -11.42
C SER A 162 -13.54 7.78 -11.76
N LEU A 163 -14.16 6.62 -11.55
CA LEU A 163 -13.62 5.33 -11.99
C LEU A 163 -13.39 5.25 -13.49
N LYS A 164 -14.16 6.02 -14.29
CA LYS A 164 -14.03 6.08 -15.75
C LYS A 164 -12.65 6.57 -16.22
N GLU A 165 -11.89 7.21 -15.33
CA GLU A 165 -10.52 7.64 -15.59
C GLU A 165 -9.53 6.46 -15.64
N ASN A 166 -9.89 5.32 -15.05
CA ASN A 166 -9.07 4.11 -15.06
C ASN A 166 -9.45 3.23 -16.26
N LYS A 167 -8.59 3.20 -17.28
CA LYS A 167 -8.84 2.44 -18.51
C LYS A 167 -9.05 0.94 -18.24
N PHE A 168 -8.29 0.38 -17.31
CA PHE A 168 -8.33 -1.05 -16.94
C PHE A 168 -9.68 -1.53 -16.39
N ILE A 169 -10.55 -0.64 -15.88
CA ILE A 169 -11.86 -1.05 -15.34
C ILE A 169 -12.84 -1.43 -16.47
N LYS A 170 -12.67 -0.84 -17.66
CA LYS A 170 -13.50 -1.17 -18.82
C LYS A 170 -13.12 -2.50 -19.46
N GLU A 171 -11.84 -2.87 -19.37
CA GLU A 171 -11.29 -4.10 -19.93
C GLU A 171 -11.72 -5.34 -19.13
N THR A 172 -12.03 -5.19 -17.84
CA THR A 172 -12.51 -6.28 -16.95
C THR A 172 -13.96 -6.74 -17.14
N LYS A 173 -14.66 -6.34 -18.21
CA LYS A 173 -15.97 -6.91 -18.56
C LYS A 173 -15.76 -8.17 -19.41
N GLU A 174 -15.27 -9.22 -18.80
CA GLU A 174 -15.29 -10.59 -19.32
C GLU A 174 -16.10 -11.48 -18.38
#